data_AF-A0A8S0T6W1-F1
#
_entry.id   AF-A0A8S0T6W1-F1
#
_cell.length_a   1.000
_cell.length_b   1.000
_cell.length_c   1.000
_cell.angle_alpha   90.00
_cell.angle_beta   90.00
_cell.angle_gamma   90.00
#
_symmetry.space_group_name_H-M   'P 1'
#
loop_
_entity.id
_entity.type
_entity.pdbx_description
1 polymer ?
#
loop_
_entity_poly.entity_id
_entity_poly.type
_entity_poly.pdbx_seq_one_letter_code
_entity_poly.pdbx_strand_id
1 'polypeptide(L)'
;MEDQHPSANNTRDTECKIPITDHHQYFDGCRIHRVPYLMRFNKEDYCATKTVSFGPYYHGLPVLRMAEELKRKVLEDFVSSSCKELFCSQISEVIDQIRNCYVGVSRDEYDDGPLAEMMLQDASFAI
;
A
#
# COMPACT_ATOMS: atom_id res chain seq x y z
N MET A 1 54.77 1.20 12.97
CA MET A 1 53.64 2.00 12.46
C MET A 1 53.15 1.30 11.22
N GLU A 2 52.25 0.34 11.39
CA GLU A 2 51.47 -0.27 10.32
C GLU A 2 50.12 -0.65 10.95
N ASP A 3 49.22 0.33 11.04
CA ASP A 3 47.84 0.10 11.43
C ASP A 3 47.03 -0.19 10.16
N GLN A 4 46.85 -1.48 9.85
CA GLN A 4 45.85 -1.93 8.89
C GLN A 4 44.49 -1.95 9.59
N HIS A 5 43.69 -0.91 9.34
CA HIS A 5 42.26 -0.91 9.60
C HIS A 5 41.57 -1.81 8.57
N PRO A 6 40.83 -2.86 8.97
CA PRO A 6 39.93 -3.54 8.06
C PRO A 6 38.65 -2.70 7.91
N SER A 7 38.39 -2.27 6.68
CA SER A 7 37.14 -1.66 6.26
C SER A 7 36.00 -2.68 6.39
N ALA A 8 35.06 -2.43 7.30
CA ALA A 8 33.81 -3.18 7.38
C ALA A 8 32.82 -2.62 6.35
N ASN A 9 32.81 -3.19 5.15
CA ASN A 9 31.78 -2.99 4.15
C ASN A 9 30.80 -4.17 4.18
N ASN A 10 29.91 -4.19 5.17
CA ASN A 10 28.82 -5.16 5.26
C ASN A 10 27.46 -4.49 5.01
N THR A 11 27.34 -3.76 3.90
CA THR A 11 26.01 -3.48 3.34
C THR A 11 25.57 -4.75 2.62
N ARG A 12 24.72 -5.55 3.27
CA ARG A 12 24.00 -6.65 2.62
C ARG A 12 22.94 -6.01 1.72
N ASP A 13 23.38 -5.51 0.57
CA ASP A 13 22.51 -5.18 -0.55
C ASP A 13 22.06 -6.50 -1.19
N THR A 14 21.14 -7.15 -0.49
CA THR A 14 20.38 -8.27 -1.07
C THR A 14 19.48 -7.65 -2.14
N GLU A 15 19.93 -7.70 -3.39
CA GLU A 15 19.19 -7.22 -4.56
C GLU A 15 17.82 -7.92 -4.60
N CYS A 16 16.75 -7.15 -4.44
CA CYS A 16 15.38 -7.65 -4.48
C CYS A 16 15.07 -8.05 -5.93
N LYS A 17 15.27 -9.33 -6.27
CA LYS A 17 14.92 -9.87 -7.59
C LYS A 17 13.63 -10.68 -7.45
N ILE A 18 12.56 -10.14 -8.00
CA ILE A 18 11.35 -10.91 -8.22
C ILE A 18 11.35 -11.30 -9.70
N PRO A 19 11.22 -12.60 -10.03
CA PRO A 19 11.08 -13.00 -11.42
C PRO A 19 9.84 -12.32 -12.01
N ILE A 20 10.06 -11.45 -13.00
CA ILE A 20 9.00 -10.80 -13.78
C ILE A 20 8.25 -11.93 -14.48
N THR A 21 7.11 -12.30 -13.93
CA THR A 21 6.16 -13.19 -14.58
C THR A 21 5.17 -12.27 -15.26
N ASP A 22 5.08 -12.40 -16.59
CA ASP A 22 4.13 -11.66 -17.43
C ASP A 22 2.71 -12.07 -17.04
N HIS A 23 2.22 -11.45 -15.97
CA HIS A 23 0.86 -11.54 -15.50
C HIS A 23 0.10 -10.38 -16.14
N HIS A 24 -0.10 -10.46 -17.46
CA HIS A 24 -1.26 -9.87 -18.13
C HIS A 24 -2.54 -10.48 -17.51
N GLN A 25 -2.85 -10.09 -16.27
CA GLN A 25 -4.03 -10.55 -15.56
C GLN A 25 -5.22 -9.68 -15.96
N TYR A 26 -6.25 -10.40 -16.38
CA TYR A 26 -7.55 -9.91 -16.75
C TYR A 26 -8.16 -9.16 -15.56
N PHE A 27 -8.69 -7.97 -15.81
CA PHE A 27 -9.59 -7.29 -14.88
C PHE A 27 -10.79 -8.19 -14.62
N ASP A 28 -10.94 -8.68 -13.38
CA ASP A 28 -12.04 -9.57 -12.97
C ASP A 28 -13.40 -8.84 -12.90
N GLY A 29 -13.46 -7.56 -13.28
CA GLY A 29 -14.67 -6.75 -13.13
C GLY A 29 -15.11 -6.56 -11.67
N CYS A 30 -14.29 -6.99 -10.70
CA CYS A 30 -14.53 -6.81 -9.28
C CYS A 30 -14.63 -5.31 -8.96
N ARG A 31 -15.74 -4.89 -8.34
CA ARG A 31 -16.01 -3.50 -7.97
C ARG A 31 -16.26 -3.41 -6.47
N ILE A 32 -15.35 -2.74 -5.78
CA ILE A 32 -15.47 -2.33 -4.40
C ILE A 32 -16.30 -1.06 -4.39
N HIS A 33 -17.41 -1.07 -3.64
CA HIS A 33 -18.29 0.08 -3.51
C HIS A 33 -18.10 0.75 -2.16
N ARG A 34 -18.04 2.09 -2.19
CA ARG A 34 -18.11 2.88 -0.96
C ARG A 34 -19.49 2.69 -0.34
N VAL A 35 -19.57 2.53 0.98
CA VAL A 35 -20.88 2.41 1.65
C VAL A 35 -21.73 3.65 1.32
N PRO A 36 -22.93 3.51 0.73
CA PRO A 36 -23.76 4.66 0.38
C PRO A 36 -24.12 5.52 1.59
N TYR A 37 -24.23 6.84 1.39
CA TYR A 37 -24.56 7.79 2.47
C TYR A 37 -25.84 7.42 3.22
N LEU A 38 -26.89 7.00 2.49
CA LEU A 38 -28.17 6.61 3.08
C LEU A 38 -28.05 5.45 4.08
N MET A 39 -27.07 4.54 3.87
CA MET A 39 -26.80 3.45 4.81
C MET A 39 -26.00 3.93 6.03
N ARG A 40 -25.20 4.99 5.91
CA ARG A 40 -24.43 5.57 7.03
C ARG A 40 -25.27 6.45 7.93
N PHE A 41 -26.27 7.17 7.38
CA PHE A 41 -27.04 8.20 8.09
C PHE A 41 -27.62 7.76 9.46
N ASN A 42 -27.96 6.47 9.63
CA ASN A 42 -28.49 5.92 10.88
C ASN A 42 -27.62 4.80 11.50
N LYS A 43 -26.47 4.47 10.90
CA LYS A 43 -25.63 3.31 11.25
C LYS A 43 -24.13 3.57 11.04
N GLU A 44 -23.69 4.82 11.16
CA GLU A 44 -22.31 5.22 10.89
C GLU A 44 -21.30 4.38 11.71
N ASP A 45 -21.65 4.08 12.96
CA ASP A 45 -20.88 3.19 13.86
C ASP A 45 -20.77 1.73 13.40
N TYR A 46 -21.66 1.25 12.55
CA TYR A 46 -21.62 -0.12 12.01
C TYR A 46 -20.97 -0.18 10.62
N CYS A 47 -21.02 0.93 9.89
CA CYS A 47 -20.53 1.00 8.51
C CYS A 47 -19.08 1.50 8.41
N ALA A 48 -18.60 2.24 9.41
CA ALA A 48 -17.21 2.69 9.47
C ALA A 48 -16.32 1.61 10.10
N THR A 49 -15.19 1.32 9.47
CA THR A 49 -14.16 0.47 10.05
C THR A 49 -13.57 1.16 11.28
N LYS A 50 -13.49 0.43 12.40
CA LYS A 50 -13.00 0.96 13.69
C LYS A 50 -11.54 0.60 13.99
N THR A 51 -10.96 -0.29 13.21
CA THR A 51 -9.63 -0.85 13.49
C THR A 51 -8.64 -0.59 12.37
N VAL A 52 -8.96 -0.97 11.13
CA VAL A 52 -8.08 -0.78 9.97
C VAL A 52 -8.94 -0.54 8.72
N SER A 53 -8.47 0.28 7.78
CA SER A 53 -9.05 0.39 6.44
C SER A 53 -8.12 -0.21 5.41
N PHE A 54 -8.64 -0.70 4.30
CA PHE A 54 -7.85 -0.97 3.10
C PHE A 54 -8.42 -0.13 1.97
N GLY A 55 -7.52 0.47 1.19
CA GLY A 55 -7.88 1.31 0.08
C GLY A 55 -8.39 2.71 0.46
N PRO A 56 -8.78 3.47 -0.57
CA PRO A 56 -8.90 4.93 -0.52
C PRO A 56 -10.08 5.42 0.32
N TYR A 57 -11.12 4.60 0.53
CA TYR A 57 -12.41 5.06 1.03
C TYR A 57 -12.44 5.62 2.46
N TYR A 58 -11.55 5.12 3.31
CA TYR A 58 -11.42 5.52 4.71
C TYR A 58 -9.97 5.86 5.09
N HIS A 59 -9.07 5.94 4.11
CA HIS A 59 -7.69 6.35 4.34
C HIS A 59 -7.62 7.80 4.87
N GLY A 60 -6.75 8.05 5.82
CA GLY A 60 -6.54 9.33 6.50
C GLY A 60 -7.56 9.65 7.59
N LEU A 61 -8.51 8.76 7.89
CA LEU A 61 -9.47 9.03 8.97
C LEU A 61 -8.76 9.04 10.34
N PRO A 62 -9.01 10.04 11.19
CA PRO A 62 -8.33 10.15 12.48
C PRO A 62 -8.47 8.92 13.39
N VAL A 63 -9.62 8.25 13.32
CA VAL A 63 -9.89 7.01 14.08
C VAL A 63 -9.02 5.83 13.66
N LEU A 64 -8.46 5.87 12.44
CA LEU A 64 -7.64 4.81 11.85
C LEU A 64 -6.14 5.10 11.87
N ARG A 65 -5.73 6.28 12.36
CA ARG A 65 -4.32 6.72 12.36
C ARG A 65 -3.36 5.68 12.96
N MET A 66 -3.75 5.03 14.06
CA MET A 66 -2.92 4.00 14.69
C MET A 66 -2.64 2.81 13.76
N ALA A 67 -3.63 2.39 12.96
CA ALA A 67 -3.43 1.31 12.01
C ALA A 67 -2.60 1.75 10.79
N GLU A 68 -2.75 3.00 10.34
CA GLU A 68 -1.91 3.56 9.28
C GLU A 68 -0.44 3.69 9.70
N GLU A 69 -0.19 4.10 10.94
CA GLU A 69 1.15 4.09 11.54
C GLU A 69 1.72 2.67 11.65
N LEU A 70 0.90 1.70 12.06
CA LEU A 70 1.31 0.31 12.15
C LEU A 70 1.67 -0.29 10.79
N LYS A 71 0.88 -0.04 9.75
CA LYS A 71 1.19 -0.47 8.36
C LYS A 71 2.55 0.03 7.90
N ARG A 72 2.80 1.33 8.09
CA ARG A 72 4.08 1.96 7.72
C ARG A 72 5.23 1.38 8.53
N LYS A 73 5.04 1.15 9.83
CA LYS A 73 6.06 0.52 10.68
C LYS A 73 6.38 -0.90 10.23
N VAL A 74 5.37 -1.72 9.91
CA VAL A 74 5.57 -3.07 9.38
C VAL A 74 6.33 -3.01 8.05
N LEU A 75 5.95 -2.12 7.14
CA LEU A 75 6.67 -1.92 5.88
C LEU A 75 8.15 -1.50 6.13
N GLU A 76 8.40 -0.65 7.13
CA GLU A 76 9.75 -0.20 7.51
C GLU A 76 10.60 -1.28 8.16
N ASP A 77 10.02 -2.07 9.05
CA ASP A 77 10.73 -3.09 9.82
C ASP A 77 11.08 -4.32 8.97
N PHE A 78 10.26 -4.64 7.95
CA PHE A 78 10.36 -5.89 7.20
C PHE A 78 10.78 -5.75 5.73
N VAL A 79 10.73 -4.56 5.14
CA VAL A 79 11.03 -4.35 3.72
C VAL A 79 12.17 -3.34 3.54
N SER A 80 13.23 -3.75 2.83
CA SER A 80 14.33 -2.84 2.49
C SER A 80 13.90 -1.72 1.54
N SER A 81 14.57 -0.58 1.57
CA SER A 81 14.26 0.56 0.68
C SER A 81 14.20 0.17 -0.81
N SER A 82 15.16 -0.63 -1.28
CA SER A 82 15.20 -1.12 -2.66
C SER A 82 14.01 -2.01 -3.00
N CYS A 83 13.56 -2.86 -2.08
CA CYS A 83 12.34 -3.64 -2.27
C CYS A 83 11.10 -2.75 -2.27
N LYS A 84 11.02 -1.71 -1.40
CA LYS A 84 9.88 -0.77 -1.39
C LYS A 84 9.72 -0.06 -2.73
N GLU A 85 10.82 0.43 -3.30
CA GLU A 85 10.81 1.08 -4.61
C GLU A 85 10.36 0.13 -5.71
N LEU A 86 10.88 -1.11 -5.71
CA LEU A 86 10.48 -2.14 -6.66
C LEU A 86 8.99 -2.47 -6.55
N PHE A 87 8.49 -2.71 -5.35
CA PHE A 87 7.07 -3.02 -5.13
C PHE A 87 6.17 -1.84 -5.51
N CYS A 88 6.56 -0.61 -5.18
CA CYS A 88 5.81 0.58 -5.57
C CYS A 88 5.77 0.75 -7.10
N SER A 89 6.88 0.45 -7.79
CA SER A 89 6.91 0.42 -9.27
C SER A 89 5.96 -0.63 -9.84
N GLN A 90 5.94 -1.84 -9.28
CA GLN A 90 5.03 -2.91 -9.72
C GLN A 90 3.56 -2.55 -9.49
N ILE A 91 3.24 -1.95 -8.35
CA ILE A 91 1.89 -1.44 -8.08
C ILE A 91 1.52 -0.33 -9.08
N SER A 92 2.49 0.54 -9.40
CA SER A 92 2.29 1.63 -10.36
C SER A 92 1.97 1.12 -11.78
N GLU A 93 2.56 -0.01 -12.20
CA GLU A 93 2.25 -0.65 -13.49
C GLU A 93 0.78 -1.08 -13.62
N VAL A 94 0.12 -1.39 -12.50
CA VAL A 94 -1.29 -1.81 -12.45
C VAL A 94 -2.19 -0.77 -11.79
N ILE A 95 -1.75 0.48 -11.65
CA ILE A 95 -2.44 1.49 -10.83
C ILE A 95 -3.83 1.86 -11.36
N ASP A 96 -3.96 1.97 -12.68
CA ASP A 96 -5.28 2.16 -13.30
C ASP A 96 -6.18 0.96 -13.04
N GLN A 97 -5.59 -0.23 -12.90
CA GLN A 97 -6.36 -1.41 -12.59
C GLN A 97 -6.93 -1.38 -11.18
N ILE A 98 -6.05 -1.08 -10.23
CA ILE A 98 -6.41 -0.87 -8.83
C ILE A 98 -7.50 0.21 -8.73
N ARG A 99 -7.35 1.32 -9.45
CA ARG A 99 -8.32 2.41 -9.41
C ARG A 99 -9.70 1.98 -9.91
N ASN A 100 -9.81 1.26 -11.04
CA ASN A 100 -11.15 0.89 -11.52
C ASN A 100 -11.84 -0.18 -10.67
N CYS A 101 -11.12 -0.85 -9.76
CA CYS A 101 -11.75 -1.67 -8.73
C CYS A 101 -12.55 -0.83 -7.73
N TYR A 102 -12.20 0.44 -7.49
CA TYR A 102 -12.93 1.31 -6.56
C TYR A 102 -13.92 2.21 -7.30
N VAL A 103 -15.21 1.98 -7.07
CA VAL A 103 -16.26 2.80 -7.68
C VAL A 103 -16.21 4.23 -7.13
N GLY A 104 -16.07 5.21 -8.03
CA GLY A 104 -16.13 6.63 -7.71
C GLY A 104 -14.80 7.26 -7.28
N VAL A 105 -13.71 6.50 -7.24
CA VAL A 105 -12.38 7.06 -6.95
C VAL A 105 -11.79 7.64 -8.24
N SER A 106 -11.50 8.94 -8.22
CA SER A 106 -10.87 9.65 -9.35
C SER A 106 -9.42 9.98 -9.05
N ARG A 107 -8.69 10.45 -10.07
CA ARG A 107 -7.32 10.98 -9.92
C ARG A 107 -7.26 12.27 -9.10
N ASP A 108 -8.38 13.01 -9.00
CA ASP A 108 -8.47 14.19 -8.14
C ASP A 108 -8.56 13.80 -6.65
N GLU A 109 -9.17 12.66 -6.33
CA GLU A 109 -9.24 12.13 -4.96
C GLU A 109 -7.92 11.44 -4.58
N TYR A 110 -7.38 10.63 -5.49
CA TYR A 110 -6.08 9.95 -5.33
C TYR A 110 -5.30 9.91 -6.64
N ASP A 111 -4.22 10.67 -6.68
CA ASP A 111 -3.21 10.54 -7.73
C ASP A 111 -2.47 9.18 -7.62
N ASP A 112 -1.79 8.78 -8.69
CA ASP A 112 -1.17 7.46 -8.83
C ASP A 112 -0.14 7.17 -7.72
N GLY A 113 0.74 8.13 -7.41
CA GLY A 113 1.77 7.96 -6.40
C GLY A 113 1.20 7.66 -5.01
N PRO A 114 0.35 8.55 -4.45
CA PRO A 114 -0.31 8.32 -3.17
C PRO A 114 -1.18 7.05 -3.14
N LEU A 115 -1.85 6.70 -4.25
CA LEU A 115 -2.61 5.46 -4.33
C LEU A 115 -1.68 4.23 -4.27
N ALA A 116 -0.57 4.25 -5.00
CA ALA A 116 0.40 3.16 -5.00
C ALA A 116 1.06 2.98 -3.62
N GLU A 117 1.42 4.08 -2.97
CA GLU A 117 1.97 4.06 -1.61
C GLU A 117 0.97 3.47 -0.61
N MET A 118 -0.29 3.87 -0.70
CA MET A 118 -1.36 3.31 0.14
C MET A 118 -1.51 1.80 -0.07
N MET A 119 -1.52 1.33 -1.31
CA MET A 119 -1.61 -0.10 -1.62
C MET A 119 -0.41 -0.89 -1.09
N LEU A 120 0.80 -0.32 -1.14
CA LEU A 120 2.00 -0.93 -0.59
C LEU A 120 1.93 -1.06 0.95
N GLN A 121 1.52 0.01 1.63
CA GLN A 121 1.32 -0.01 3.09
C GLN A 121 0.24 -1.01 3.50
N ASP A 122 -0.86 -1.05 2.76
CA ASP A 122 -1.96 -2.00 2.96
C ASP A 122 -1.52 -3.45 2.77
N ALA A 123 -0.82 -3.74 1.68
CA ALA A 123 -0.30 -5.09 1.39
C ALA A 123 0.65 -5.57 2.49
N SER A 124 1.48 -4.67 3.05
CA SER A 124 2.45 -5.00 4.09
C SER A 124 1.81 -5.46 5.40
N PHE A 125 0.61 -4.96 5.71
CA PHE A 125 -0.11 -5.34 6.93
C PHE A 125 -0.90 -6.65 6.80
N ALA A 126 -1.06 -7.17 5.58
CA ALA A 126 -1.74 -8.44 5.32
C ALA A 126 -0.79 -9.66 5.32
N ILE A 127 0.49 -9.47 5.64
CA ILE A 127 1.57 -10.49 5.63
C ILE A 127 1.75 -11.12 7.00
#